data_AF-A0A519DIF0-F1
#
_entry.id   AF-A0A519DIF0-F1
#
_cell.length_a   1.000
_cell.length_b   1.000
_cell.length_c   1.000
_cell.angle_alpha   90.00
_cell.angle_beta   90.00
_cell.angle_gamma   90.00
#
_symmetry.space_group_name_H-M   'P 1'
#
loop_
_entity.id
_entity.type
_entity.pdbx_description
1 polymer ?
#
loop_
_entity_poly.entity_id
_entity_poly.type
_entity_poly.pdbx_seq_one_letter_code
_entity_poly.pdbx_strand_id
1 'polypeptide(L)' 'MGFIQKWFGFSGWKELSTSKRIGVQILYRIFFLAGMAACLIIYTMIFGDDPPLAPLCGIMLIWFLMFQFFINLIFVNSS' A
#
# COMPACT_ATOMS: atom_id res chain seq x y z
N MET A 1 -19.24 5.39 11.24
CA MET A 1 -18.20 4.51 10.65
C MET A 1 -17.19 4.16 11.73
N GLY A 2 -16.74 2.91 11.78
CA GLY A 2 -15.70 2.51 12.73
C GLY A 2 -14.33 3.10 12.35
N PHE A 3 -13.43 3.21 13.33
CA PHE A 3 -12.06 3.71 13.16
C PHE A 3 -11.34 3.05 11.97
N ILE A 4 -11.44 1.73 11.84
CA ILE A 4 -10.80 0.96 10.77
C ILE A 4 -11.32 1.38 9.39
N GLN A 5 -12.62 1.62 9.23
CA GLN A 5 -13.20 2.01 7.94
C GLN A 5 -12.75 3.40 7.51
N LYS A 6 -12.63 4.33 8.48
CA LYS A 6 -12.08 5.66 8.23
C LYS A 6 -10.59 5.55 7.90
N TRP A 7 -9.81 4.81 8.69
CA TRP A 7 -8.37 4.64 8.52
C TRP A 7 -7.96 3.96 7.21
N PHE A 8 -8.81 3.12 6.62
CA PHE A 8 -8.54 2.53 5.31
C PHE A 8 -9.04 3.40 4.14
N GLY A 9 -9.54 4.60 4.42
CA GLY A 9 -10.01 5.56 3.42
C GLY A 9 -11.24 5.10 2.64
N PHE A 10 -11.95 4.06 3.09
CA PHE A 10 -13.07 3.45 2.35
C PHE A 10 -14.21 4.43 2.02
N SER A 11 -14.33 5.55 2.74
CA SER A 11 -15.22 6.66 2.40
C SER A 11 -14.82 7.33 1.09
N GLY A 12 -13.58 7.77 0.95
CA GLY A 12 -13.08 8.44 -0.27
C GLY A 12 -13.17 7.55 -1.51
N TRP A 13 -13.01 6.23 -1.36
CA TRP A 13 -13.20 5.27 -2.45
C TRP A 13 -14.66 5.19 -2.95
N LYS A 14 -15.64 5.39 -2.07
CA LYS A 14 -17.07 5.31 -2.41
C LYS A 14 -17.58 6.57 -3.12
N GLU A 15 -16.92 7.71 -2.90
CA GLU A 15 -17.23 8.99 -3.53
C GLU A 15 -16.74 9.06 -4.98
N LEU A 16 -15.82 8.17 -5.39
CA LEU A 16 -15.38 8.05 -6.77
C LEU A 16 -16.47 7.44 -7.67
N SER A 17 -16.65 8.03 -8.85
CA SER A 17 -17.42 7.43 -9.94
C SER A 17 -16.85 6.06 -10.34
N THR A 18 -17.69 5.18 -10.89
CA THR A 18 -17.32 3.77 -11.18
C THR A 18 -16.03 3.67 -12.00
N SER A 19 -15.89 4.46 -13.06
CA SER A 19 -14.69 4.45 -13.92
C SER A 19 -13.43 4.93 -13.17
N LYS A 20 -13.55 5.99 -12.35
CA LYS A 20 -12.43 6.49 -11.55
C LYS A 20 -12.01 5.49 -10.48
N ARG A 21 -12.97 4.82 -9.84
CA ARG A 21 -12.71 3.80 -8.81
C ARG A 21 -11.90 2.64 -9.36
N ILE A 22 -12.24 2.15 -10.56
CA ILE A 22 -11.49 1.09 -11.24
C ILE A 22 -10.07 1.55 -11.56
N GLY A 23 -9.91 2.74 -12.14
CA GLY A 23 -8.59 3.28 -12.46
C GLY A 23 -7.69 3.42 -11.24
N VAL A 24 -8.20 3.99 -10.15
CA VAL A 24 -7.46 4.14 -8.89
C VAL A 24 -7.14 2.78 -8.27
N GLN A 25 -8.05 1.80 -8.35
CA GLN A 25 -7.80 0.44 -7.86
C GLN A 25 -6.71 -0.29 -8.64
N ILE A 26 -6.59 -0.04 -9.95
CA ILE A 26 -5.51 -0.59 -10.78
C ILE A 26 -4.19 0.08 -10.40
N LEU A 27 -4.17 1.41 -10.35
CA LEU A 27 -2.98 2.17 -9.94
C LEU A 27 -2.48 1.76 -8.56
N TYR A 28 -3.39 1.61 -7.58
CA TYR A 28 -3.07 1.11 -6.24
C TYR A 28 -2.28 -0.19 -6.29
N ARG A 29 -2.74 -1.17 -7.09
CA ARG A 29 -2.08 -2.49 -7.20
C ARG A 29 -0.71 -2.37 -7.86
N ILE A 30 -0.59 -1.56 -8.91
CA ILE A 30 0.68 -1.33 -9.60
C ILE A 30 1.69 -0.69 -8.65
N PHE A 31 1.33 0.39 -7.96
CA PHE A 31 2.22 1.06 -7.02
C PHE A 31 2.59 0.19 -5.83
N PHE A 32 1.64 -0.59 -5.31
CA PHE A 32 1.92 -1.52 -4.21
C PHE A 32 2.97 -2.56 -4.63
N LEU A 33 2.80 -3.19 -5.79
CA LEU A 33 3.73 -4.18 -6.32
C LEU A 33 5.09 -3.56 -6.66
N ALA A 34 5.10 -2.37 -7.28
CA ALA A 34 6.34 -1.68 -7.62
C ALA A 34 7.15 -1.31 -6.37
N GLY A 35 6.50 -0.78 -5.33
CA GLY A 35 7.18 -0.47 -4.07
C GLY A 35 7.64 -1.72 -3.32
N MET A 36 6.85 -2.82 -3.37
CA MET A 36 7.28 -4.11 -2.80
C MET A 36 8.53 -4.63 -3.52
N ALA A 37 8.56 -4.58 -4.86
CA ALA A 37 9.73 -4.95 -5.64
C ALA A 37 10.95 -4.08 -5.28
N ALA A 38 10.76 -2.77 -5.09
CA ALA A 38 11.82 -1.88 -4.63
C ALA A 38 12.36 -2.27 -3.24
N CYS A 39 11.49 -2.62 -2.29
CA CYS A 39 11.91 -3.10 -0.97
C CYS A 39 12.76 -4.38 -1.06
N LEU A 40 12.37 -5.32 -1.92
CA LEU A 40 13.14 -6.56 -2.13
C LEU A 40 14.50 -6.29 -2.77
N ILE A 41 14.55 -5.44 -3.81
CA ILE A 41 15.81 -5.04 -4.45
C ILE A 41 16.75 -4.38 -3.43
N ILE A 42 16.23 -3.45 -2.62
CA ILE A 42 17.02 -2.78 -1.57
C ILE A 42 17.57 -3.80 -0.57
N TYR A 43 16.76 -4.78 -0.16
CA TYR A 43 17.23 -5.83 0.75
C TYR A 43 18.40 -6.60 0.12
N THR A 44 18.23 -7.10 -1.10
CA THR A 44 19.29 -7.87 -1.80
C THR A 44 20.55 -7.03 -2.01
N MET A 45 20.42 -5.72 -2.27
CA MET A 45 21.57 -4.82 -2.40
C MET A 45 22.35 -4.64 -1.09
N ILE A 46 21.67 -4.65 0.06
CA ILE A 46 22.30 -4.45 1.38
C ILE A 46 22.88 -5.76 1.93
N PHE A 47 22.15 -6.86 1.78
CA PHE A 47 22.48 -8.14 2.42
C PHE A 47 23.14 -9.15 1.48
N GLY A 48 23.14 -8.90 0.16
CA GLY A 48 23.76 -9.76 -0.85
C GLY A 48 22.96 -10.99 -1.26
N ASP A 49 21.93 -11.34 -0.48
CA ASP A 49 21.08 -12.53 -0.67
C ASP A 49 19.58 -12.16 -0.61
N ASP A 50 18.73 -13.05 -1.10
CA ASP A 50 17.27 -12.93 -0.97
C ASP A 50 16.82 -13.01 0.50
N PRO A 51 15.77 -12.26 0.90
CA PRO A 51 15.30 -12.27 2.27
C PRO A 51 14.78 -13.67 2.67
N PRO A 52 15.27 -14.24 3.79
CA PRO A 52 14.66 -15.43 4.35
C PRO A 52 13.25 -15.09 4.88
N LEU A 53 12.49 -16.13 5.24
CA LEU A 53 11.06 -15.99 5.55
C LEU A 53 10.74 -14.89 6.57
N ALA A 54 11.49 -14.81 7.67
CA ALA A 54 11.23 -13.83 8.72
C ALA A 54 11.42 -12.37 8.26
N PRO A 55 12.57 -11.98 7.68
CA PRO A 55 12.72 -10.66 7.03
C PRO A 55 11.69 -10.39 5.93
N LEU A 56 11.36 -11.38 5.11
CA LEU A 56 10.35 -11.22 4.06
C LEU A 56 8.97 -10.88 4.65
N CYS A 57 8.54 -11.59 5.69
CA CYS A 57 7.31 -11.27 6.42
C CYS A 57 7.36 -9.87 7.04
N GLY A 58 8.51 -9.47 7.60
CA GLY A 58 8.72 -8.13 8.14
C GLY A 58 8.60 -7.04 7.08
N ILE A 59 9.27 -7.21 5.93
CA ILE A 59 9.20 -6.29 4.79
C ILE A 59 7.76 -6.16 4.29
N MET A 60 7.07 -7.29 4.07
CA MET A 60 5.68 -7.28 3.63
C MET A 60 4.77 -6.51 4.61
N LEU A 61 4.90 -6.78 5.91
CA LEU A 61 4.09 -6.12 6.93
C LEU A 61 4.38 -4.62 7.01
N ILE A 62 5.65 -4.23 7.05
CA ILE A 62 6.06 -2.82 7.14
C ILE A 62 5.63 -2.07 5.88
N TRP A 63 5.88 -2.63 4.70
CA TRP A 63 5.47 -2.03 3.43
C TRP A 63 3.95 -1.88 3.35
N PHE A 64 3.20 -2.93 3.73
CA PHE A 64 1.74 -2.87 3.78
C PHE A 64 1.24 -1.73 4.68
N LEU A 65 1.77 -1.60 5.90
CA LEU A 65 1.36 -0.56 6.83
C LEU A 65 1.72 0.85 6.31
N MET A 66 2.92 1.04 5.76
CA MET A 66 3.33 2.32 5.17
C MET A 66 2.47 2.69 3.96
N PHE A 67 2.24 1.74 3.06
CA PHE A 67 1.41 1.97 1.89
C PHE A 67 -0.02 2.31 2.28
N GLN A 68 -0.58 1.58 3.25
CA GLN A 68 -1.91 1.85 3.75
C GLN A 68 -2.01 3.23 4.42
N PHE A 69 -0.95 3.66 5.12
CA PHE A 69 -0.86 5.01 5.66
C PHE A 69 -0.86 6.08 4.56
N PHE A 70 -0.08 5.93 3.49
CA PHE A 70 -0.09 6.88 2.37
C PHE A 70 -1.46 6.98 1.71
N ILE A 71 -2.12 5.84 1.50
CA ILE A 71 -3.46 5.79 0.91
C ILE A 71 -4.48 6.47 1.84
N ASN A 72 -4.36 6.27 3.15
CA ASN A 72 -5.19 6.96 4.13
C ASN A 72 -5.02 8.48 4.05
N LEU A 73 -3.79 8.99 3.93
CA LEU A 73 -3.55 10.43 3.75
C LEU A 73 -4.21 10.97 2.48
N ILE A 74 -4.20 10.20 1.39
CA ILE A 74 -4.81 10.62 0.12
C ILE A 74 -6.33 10.65 0.19
N PHE A 75 -6.98 9.68 0.84
CA PHE A 75 -8.44 9.51 0.78
C PHE A 75 -9.21 10.03 2.01
N VAL A 76 -8.53 10.30 3.13
CA VAL A 76 -9.19 10.82 4.36
C VAL A 76 -8.94 12.30 4.57
N ASN A 77 -7.79 12.83 4.16
CA ASN A 77 -7.52 14.27 4.27
C ASN A 77 -7.99 15.06 3.03
N SER A 78 -8.44 14.38 1.98
CA SER A 78 -9.00 15.02 0.78
C SER A 78 -10.52 15.23 0.83
N SER A 79 -11.18 14.79 1.91
CA SER A 79 -12.64 14.84 2.13
C SER A 79 -13.02 15.82 3.22
#